data_AF-A0A0N1L9B6-F1
#
_entry.id   AF-A0A0N1L9B6-F1
#
_cell.length_a   1.000
_cell.length_b   1.000
_cell.length_c   1.000
_cell.angle_alpha   90.00
_cell.angle_beta   90.00
_cell.angle_gamma   90.00
#
_symmetry.space_group_name_H-M   'P 1'
#
loop_
_entity.id
_entity.type
_entity.pdbx_description
1 polymer ?
#
loop_
_entity_poly.entity_id
_entity_poly.type
_entity_poly.pdbx_seq_one_letter_code
_entity_poly.pdbx_strand_id
1 'polypeptide(L)'
;MGAALLLAAGSIGYNVYSGEGDAAPPAEAGAPPSIEQLRAAAEASGDDAGPWGDLAFAYFSQGNYAEAAAAYRRAVEIAPDEAVLWSALGETLVLASERDPLPADALAAFNKALALDATDPRARYFLAAKKDIEKDHEGAIAAWLDLLADSPQGAPWEADLVRTIEQVGQMNSIDVAGRIAAAQGNRKPALLAPGSGSIAGAAASPDVRGPSAADVAAAGAMKPSEQRQMAEGMVAQLEARLQQEPKNLDGWVMLIRSRMTLGEPAKAKAALEAAVKANPGSAAQLRQQAGAMGVS
;
A
#
# COMPACT_ATOMS: atom_id res chain seq x y z
N MET A 1 -1.23 10.99 27.20
CA MET A 1 -2.29 10.58 26.27
C MET A 1 -1.60 10.47 24.92
N GLY A 2 -1.40 9.23 24.47
CA GLY A 2 -0.35 8.88 23.51
C GLY A 2 -0.65 9.37 22.11
N ALA A 3 0.37 9.95 21.47
CA ALA A 3 0.36 10.33 20.07
C ALA A 3 0.08 9.09 19.20
N ALA A 4 -0.77 9.25 18.18
CA ALA A 4 -1.14 8.22 17.22
C ALA A 4 -0.02 7.91 16.20
N LEU A 5 1.24 7.90 16.64
CA LEU A 5 2.41 7.78 15.76
C LEU A 5 2.67 6.37 15.25
N LEU A 6 2.20 5.35 15.97
CA LEU A 6 2.78 4.01 15.84
C LEU A 6 2.08 3.05 14.87
N LEU A 7 0.97 3.42 14.22
CA LEU A 7 0.19 2.43 13.45
C LEU A 7 0.28 2.52 11.91
N ALA A 8 0.83 3.58 11.31
CA ALA A 8 0.80 3.71 9.84
C ALA A 8 2.17 3.79 9.15
N ALA A 9 3.28 3.99 9.87
CA ALA A 9 4.55 4.24 9.21
C ALA A 9 5.12 3.03 8.47
N GLY A 10 5.04 1.84 9.09
CA GLY A 10 5.67 0.61 8.58
C GLY A 10 5.21 0.17 7.19
N SER A 11 4.04 0.66 6.72
CA SER A 11 3.45 0.32 5.42
C SER A 11 3.71 1.37 4.32
N ILE A 12 4.24 2.56 4.64
CA ILE A 12 4.40 3.67 3.67
C ILE A 12 5.65 3.48 2.77
N GLY A 13 6.64 2.70 3.21
CA GLY A 13 7.93 2.58 2.52
C GLY A 13 8.06 1.54 1.41
N TYR A 14 7.11 0.62 1.27
CA TYR A 14 7.39 -0.68 0.63
C TYR A 14 7.63 -0.64 -0.90
N ASN A 15 7.19 0.40 -1.62
CA ASN A 15 7.11 0.33 -3.09
C ASN A 15 8.05 1.24 -3.89
N VAL A 16 8.91 2.07 -3.26
CA VAL A 16 9.80 2.97 -4.01
C VAL A 16 11.21 2.37 -4.22
N TYR A 17 11.54 1.28 -3.51
CA TYR A 17 12.89 0.70 -3.55
C TYR A 17 13.09 -0.39 -4.63
N SER A 18 12.07 -0.74 -5.42
CA SER A 18 12.24 -1.68 -6.55
C SER A 18 12.65 -1.03 -7.86
N GLY A 19 13.07 0.25 -7.84
CA GLY A 19 13.54 0.99 -9.01
C GLY A 19 15.07 1.05 -9.11
N GLU A 20 15.60 0.45 -10.18
CA GLU A 20 16.92 0.70 -10.78
C GLU A 20 18.18 0.17 -10.05
N GLY A 21 18.32 -1.16 -10.10
CA GLY A 21 19.61 -1.82 -10.24
C GLY A 21 19.39 -3.11 -11.02
N ASP A 22 20.25 -3.44 -11.99
CA ASP A 22 20.16 -4.66 -12.81
C ASP A 22 20.02 -5.91 -11.93
N ALA A 23 18.78 -6.29 -11.62
CA ALA A 23 18.48 -7.46 -10.83
C ALA A 23 18.72 -8.69 -11.69
N ALA A 24 19.79 -9.42 -11.36
CA ALA A 24 20.02 -10.78 -11.81
C ALA A 24 18.74 -11.62 -11.72
N PRO A 25 18.53 -12.60 -12.63
CA PRO A 25 17.32 -13.40 -12.67
C PRO A 25 17.01 -14.03 -11.30
N PRO A 26 15.73 -14.22 -10.94
CA PRO A 26 15.36 -14.64 -9.61
C PRO A 26 15.99 -16.02 -9.32
N ALA A 27 16.87 -16.04 -8.32
CA ALA A 27 17.36 -17.27 -7.74
C ALA A 27 16.16 -18.11 -7.28
N GLU A 28 16.29 -19.43 -7.46
CA GLU A 28 15.35 -20.45 -7.03
C GLU A 28 14.81 -20.18 -5.63
N ALA A 29 13.55 -20.56 -5.35
CA ALA A 29 12.86 -20.37 -4.09
C ALA A 29 13.60 -20.98 -2.88
N GLY A 30 14.62 -20.29 -2.40
CA GLY A 30 15.33 -20.50 -1.14
C GLY A 30 14.80 -19.55 -0.07
N ALA A 31 15.16 -19.83 1.18
CA ALA A 31 14.88 -18.91 2.28
C ALA A 31 15.47 -17.52 1.99
N PRO A 32 14.83 -16.42 2.42
CA PRO A 32 15.42 -15.09 2.29
C PRO A 32 16.81 -15.06 2.96
N PRO A 33 17.74 -14.22 2.46
CA PRO A 33 19.09 -14.16 3.00
C PRO A 33 19.07 -13.84 4.49
N SER A 34 19.97 -14.47 5.25
CA SER A 34 20.12 -14.19 6.67
C SER A 34 20.70 -12.78 6.90
N ILE A 35 20.51 -12.23 8.09
CA ILE A 35 21.13 -10.95 8.49
C ILE A 35 22.66 -11.00 8.33
N GLU A 36 23.29 -12.14 8.62
CA GLU A 36 24.73 -12.31 8.45
C GLU A 36 25.15 -12.25 6.97
N GLN A 37 24.36 -12.87 6.07
CA GLN A 37 24.60 -12.81 4.63
C GLN A 37 24.42 -11.40 4.08
N LEU A 38 23.35 -10.70 4.50
CA LEU A 38 23.11 -9.31 4.12
C LEU A 38 24.21 -8.38 4.65
N ARG A 39 24.68 -8.60 5.88
CA ARG A 39 25.79 -7.84 6.46
C ARG A 39 27.07 -8.02 5.67
N ALA A 40 27.45 -9.26 5.37
CA ALA A 40 28.64 -9.54 4.57
C ALA A 40 28.54 -8.92 3.16
N ALA A 41 27.36 -8.95 2.54
CA ALA A 41 27.12 -8.30 1.25
C ALA A 41 27.27 -6.78 1.35
N ALA A 42 26.69 -6.15 2.38
CA ALA A 42 26.81 -4.71 2.62
C ALA A 42 28.26 -4.28 2.88
N GLU A 43 29.01 -5.02 3.69
CA GLU A 43 30.42 -4.72 3.95
C GLU A 43 31.32 -4.88 2.71
N ALA A 44 30.95 -5.77 1.78
CA ALA A 44 31.66 -5.98 0.52
C ALA A 44 31.23 -5.02 -0.61
N SER A 45 30.16 -4.27 -0.43
CA SER A 45 29.49 -3.49 -1.50
C SER A 45 30.21 -2.21 -1.94
N GLY A 46 31.24 -1.76 -1.22
CA GLY A 46 31.97 -0.53 -1.57
C GLY A 46 31.09 0.72 -1.47
N ASP A 47 30.92 1.42 -2.58
CA ASP A 47 30.11 2.64 -2.72
C ASP A 47 28.70 2.36 -3.28
N ASP A 48 28.18 1.15 -3.08
CA ASP A 48 26.80 0.78 -3.39
C ASP A 48 25.92 0.87 -2.13
N ALA A 49 24.94 1.77 -2.14
CA ALA A 49 24.01 1.97 -1.02
C ALA A 49 22.98 0.84 -0.90
N GLY A 50 22.76 0.07 -1.96
CA GLY A 50 21.66 -0.89 -2.04
C GLY A 50 21.74 -2.00 -0.97
N PRO A 51 22.87 -2.74 -0.89
CA PRO A 51 23.06 -3.76 0.13
C PRO A 51 22.95 -3.24 1.57
N TRP A 52 23.30 -1.98 1.83
CA TRP A 52 23.08 -1.34 3.13
C TRP A 52 21.60 -1.08 3.41
N GLY A 53 20.83 -0.68 2.40
CA GLY A 53 19.36 -0.56 2.47
C GLY A 53 18.68 -1.89 2.76
N ASP A 54 19.08 -2.97 2.08
CA ASP A 54 18.54 -4.32 2.29
C ASP A 54 18.81 -4.84 3.70
N LEU A 55 20.04 -4.67 4.18
CA LEU A 55 20.42 -5.01 5.55
C LEU A 55 19.58 -4.21 6.56
N ALA A 56 19.40 -2.90 6.33
CA ALA A 56 18.60 -2.05 7.19
C ALA A 56 17.14 -2.50 7.24
N PHE A 57 16.54 -2.81 6.10
CA PHE A 57 15.18 -3.33 6.00
C PHE A 57 15.02 -4.68 6.72
N ALA A 58 16.00 -5.57 6.61
CA ALA A 58 15.95 -6.86 7.29
C ALA A 58 16.03 -6.71 8.81
N TYR A 59 16.86 -5.79 9.32
CA TYR A 59 16.86 -5.44 10.75
C TYR A 59 15.53 -4.80 11.19
N PHE A 60 15.01 -3.87 10.40
CA PHE A 60 13.75 -3.18 10.66
C PHE A 60 12.58 -4.17 10.79
N SER A 61 12.49 -5.12 9.86
CA SER A 61 11.45 -6.15 9.83
C SER A 61 11.50 -7.10 11.04
N GLN A 62 12.66 -7.20 11.71
CA GLN A 62 12.83 -7.97 12.94
C GLN A 62 12.65 -7.12 14.21
N GLY A 63 12.35 -5.83 14.08
CA GLY A 63 12.23 -4.89 15.20
C GLY A 63 13.58 -4.41 15.77
N ASN A 64 14.69 -4.73 15.10
CA ASN A 64 16.04 -4.32 15.50
C ASN A 64 16.34 -2.90 14.99
N TYR A 65 15.60 -1.91 15.50
CA TYR A 65 15.59 -0.56 14.93
C TYR A 65 16.91 0.20 15.09
N ALA A 66 17.70 -0.09 16.13
CA ALA A 66 18.99 0.55 16.33
C ALA A 66 20.01 0.14 15.25
N GLU A 67 20.07 -1.15 14.94
CA GLU A 67 20.89 -1.73 13.88
C GLU A 67 20.40 -1.29 12.50
N ALA A 68 19.08 -1.26 12.29
CA ALA A 68 18.48 -0.74 11.07
C ALA A 68 18.88 0.72 10.82
N ALA A 69 18.82 1.57 11.85
CA ALA A 69 19.24 2.97 11.75
C ALA A 69 20.72 3.10 11.42
N ALA A 70 21.58 2.22 11.94
CA ALA A 70 23.00 2.20 11.61
C ALA A 70 23.25 1.85 10.14
N ALA A 71 22.55 0.85 9.62
CA ALA A 71 22.66 0.45 8.21
C ALA A 71 22.08 1.52 7.26
N TYR A 72 20.93 2.12 7.58
CA TYR A 72 20.39 3.24 6.79
C TYR A 72 21.29 4.48 6.83
N ARG A 73 21.94 4.79 7.96
CA ARG A 73 22.94 5.87 8.02
C ARG A 73 24.07 5.64 7.02
N ARG A 74 24.55 4.40 6.91
CA ARG A 74 25.57 4.07 5.93
C ARG A 74 25.06 4.20 4.48
N ALA A 75 23.82 3.79 4.23
CA ALA A 75 23.20 3.93 2.92
C ALA A 75 23.08 5.41 2.49
N VAL A 76 22.62 6.31 3.37
CA VAL A 76 22.49 7.75 3.05
C VAL A 76 23.83 8.49 2.98
N GLU A 77 24.90 7.97 3.60
CA GLU A 77 26.26 8.49 3.41
C GLU A 77 26.77 8.22 2.00
N ILE A 78 26.40 7.07 1.42
CA ILE A 78 26.81 6.64 0.08
C ILE A 78 25.93 7.31 -0.99
N ALA A 79 24.61 7.32 -0.79
CA ALA A 79 23.62 7.88 -1.71
C ALA A 79 22.82 9.02 -1.03
N PRO A 80 23.41 10.22 -0.85
CA PRO A 80 22.82 11.32 -0.08
C PRO A 80 21.68 12.06 -0.80
N ASP A 81 21.45 11.76 -2.07
CA ASP A 81 20.42 12.30 -2.95
C ASP A 81 19.18 11.40 -3.10
N GLU A 82 19.19 10.22 -2.47
CA GLU A 82 18.07 9.29 -2.48
C GLU A 82 17.05 9.58 -1.37
N ALA A 83 15.95 10.24 -1.72
CA ALA A 83 14.91 10.68 -0.77
C ALA A 83 14.35 9.53 0.10
N VAL A 84 14.16 8.36 -0.51
CA VAL A 84 13.57 7.17 0.13
C VAL A 84 14.44 6.64 1.26
N LEU A 85 15.76 6.68 1.11
CA LEU A 85 16.70 6.23 2.15
C LEU A 85 16.65 7.17 3.36
N TRP A 86 16.54 8.48 3.12
CA TRP A 86 16.36 9.46 4.19
C TRP A 86 15.03 9.30 4.92
N SER A 87 13.93 9.09 4.20
CA SER A 87 12.64 8.89 4.85
C SER A 87 12.62 7.58 5.65
N ALA A 88 13.24 6.50 5.13
CA ALA A 88 13.37 5.22 5.83
C ALA A 88 14.24 5.32 7.10
N LEU A 89 15.34 6.07 7.03
CA LEU A 89 16.16 6.40 8.19
C LEU A 89 15.33 7.14 9.25
N GLY A 90 14.57 8.16 8.84
CA GLY A 90 13.71 8.93 9.75
C GLY A 90 12.70 8.06 10.50
N GLU A 91 11.99 7.20 9.79
CA GLU A 91 11.04 6.25 10.40
C GLU A 91 11.73 5.31 11.38
N THR A 92 12.88 4.77 10.97
CA THR A 92 13.64 3.84 11.80
C THR A 92 14.12 4.51 13.09
N LEU A 93 14.54 5.78 13.01
CA LEU A 93 14.93 6.59 14.16
C LEU A 93 13.75 6.88 15.10
N VAL A 94 12.54 7.07 14.57
CA VAL A 94 11.31 7.18 15.39
C VAL A 94 11.10 5.89 16.17
N LEU A 95 11.14 4.73 15.50
CA LEU A 95 10.89 3.44 16.15
C LEU A 95 12.00 3.00 17.11
N ALA A 96 13.23 3.45 16.88
CA ALA A 96 14.36 3.22 17.78
C ALA A 96 14.33 4.12 19.03
N SER A 97 13.51 5.18 19.04
CA SER A 97 13.47 6.14 20.12
C SER A 97 12.54 5.69 21.25
N GLU A 98 13.08 5.54 22.45
CA GLU A 98 12.30 5.17 23.64
C GLU A 98 11.60 6.36 24.32
N ARG A 99 12.06 7.59 24.05
CA ARG A 99 11.70 8.78 24.86
C ARG A 99 11.01 9.85 24.05
N ASP A 100 11.55 10.16 22.88
CA ASP A 100 11.02 11.18 22.01
C ASP A 100 10.21 10.50 20.91
N PRO A 101 8.89 10.73 20.83
CA PRO A 101 8.07 10.12 19.80
C PRO A 101 8.42 10.61 18.37
N LEU A 102 9.19 11.69 18.23
CA LEU A 102 9.70 12.17 16.95
C LEU A 102 11.05 12.90 17.15
N PRO A 103 12.16 12.16 17.32
CA PRO A 103 13.46 12.72 17.70
C PRO A 103 14.00 13.67 16.62
N ALA A 104 14.85 14.62 17.05
CA ALA A 104 15.41 15.66 16.16
C ALA A 104 16.12 15.09 14.92
N ASP A 105 16.85 13.98 15.07
CA ASP A 105 17.54 13.33 13.95
C ASP A 105 16.55 12.71 12.94
N ALA A 106 15.41 12.18 13.41
CA ALA A 106 14.35 11.71 12.52
C ALA A 106 13.73 12.87 11.74
N LEU A 107 13.46 14.00 12.42
CA LEU A 107 12.98 15.22 11.76
C LEU A 107 13.96 15.74 10.71
N ALA A 108 15.25 15.73 11.00
CA ALA A 108 16.28 16.11 10.04
C ALA A 108 16.24 15.21 8.80
N ALA A 109 16.10 13.89 9.00
CA ALA A 109 16.00 12.92 7.91
C ALA A 109 14.73 13.12 7.05
N PHE A 110 13.56 13.34 7.66
CA PHE A 110 12.33 13.64 6.91
C PHE A 110 12.40 14.96 6.14
N ASN A 111 12.96 16.01 6.74
CA ASN A 111 13.16 17.28 6.03
C ASN A 111 14.12 17.13 4.86
N LYS A 112 15.17 16.31 5.01
CA LYS A 112 16.11 16.00 3.91
C LYS A 112 15.41 15.22 2.80
N ALA A 113 14.57 14.24 3.13
CA ALA A 113 13.75 13.51 2.15
C ALA A 113 12.84 14.47 1.37
N LEU A 114 12.13 15.39 2.05
CA LEU A 114 11.24 16.35 1.37
C LEU A 114 11.97 17.43 0.57
N ALA A 115 13.22 17.73 0.92
CA ALA A 115 14.06 18.60 0.10
C ALA A 115 14.49 17.95 -1.22
N LEU A 116 14.55 16.61 -1.26
CA LEU A 116 14.89 15.82 -2.45
C LEU A 116 13.63 15.47 -3.25
N ASP A 117 12.58 15.00 -2.57
CA ASP A 117 11.26 14.70 -3.12
C ASP A 117 10.17 15.25 -2.21
N ALA A 118 9.57 16.38 -2.60
CA ALA A 118 8.49 17.02 -1.86
C ALA A 118 7.21 16.16 -1.76
N THR A 119 7.11 15.08 -2.54
CA THR A 119 5.97 14.17 -2.54
C THR A 119 6.19 12.90 -1.72
N ASP A 120 7.37 12.71 -1.10
CA ASP A 120 7.68 11.51 -0.30
C ASP A 120 6.59 11.27 0.76
N PRO A 121 5.83 10.15 0.66
CA PRO A 121 4.64 9.96 1.47
C PRO A 121 4.98 9.71 2.95
N ARG A 122 6.13 9.09 3.23
CA ARG A 122 6.57 8.76 4.58
C ARG A 122 6.96 10.03 5.34
N ALA A 123 7.75 10.89 4.73
CA ALA A 123 8.15 12.16 5.31
C ALA A 123 6.96 13.11 5.49
N ARG A 124 6.04 13.18 4.51
CA ARG A 124 4.78 13.93 4.65
C ARG A 124 3.94 13.43 5.83
N TYR A 125 3.83 12.11 6.00
CA TYR A 125 3.11 11.51 7.12
C TYR A 125 3.69 11.93 8.48
N PHE A 126 5.02 11.81 8.65
CA PHE A 126 5.66 12.12 9.92
C PHE A 126 5.73 13.62 10.24
N LEU A 127 5.82 14.50 9.23
CA LEU A 127 5.68 15.94 9.47
C LEU A 127 4.25 16.35 9.84
N ALA A 128 3.23 15.68 9.30
CA ALA A 128 1.86 15.85 9.78
C ALA A 128 1.70 15.31 11.21
N ALA A 129 2.34 14.18 11.55
CA ALA A 129 2.37 13.67 12.92
C ALA A 129 3.09 14.63 13.89
N LYS A 130 4.13 15.35 13.45
CA LYS A 130 4.74 16.44 14.24
C LYS A 130 3.72 17.48 14.66
N LYS A 131 2.84 17.91 13.75
CA LYS A 131 1.78 18.87 14.05
C LYS A 131 0.82 18.35 15.12
N ASP A 132 0.46 17.07 15.03
CA ASP A 132 -0.40 16.40 16.02
C ASP A 132 0.25 16.37 17.42
N ILE A 133 1.55 16.04 17.50
CA ILE A 133 2.33 16.09 18.75
C ILE A 133 2.35 17.51 19.33
N GLU A 134 2.44 18.52 18.46
CA GLU A 134 2.42 19.95 18.81
C GLU A 134 1.01 20.48 19.09
N LYS A 135 -0.01 19.61 19.09
CA LYS A 135 -1.44 19.89 19.33
C LYS A 135 -2.15 20.66 18.21
N ASP A 136 -1.52 20.81 17.05
CA ASP A 136 -2.17 21.26 15.83
C ASP A 136 -2.87 20.07 15.14
N HIS A 137 -3.89 19.52 15.80
CA HIS A 137 -4.63 18.34 15.34
C HIS A 137 -5.36 18.62 14.02
N GLU A 138 -5.91 19.82 13.86
CA GLU A 138 -6.60 20.24 12.65
C GLU A 138 -5.62 20.36 11.46
N GLY A 139 -4.45 20.96 11.68
CA GLY A 139 -3.40 21.05 10.67
C GLY A 139 -2.73 19.72 10.35
N ALA A 140 -2.65 18.79 11.31
CA ALA A 140 -2.21 17.41 11.09
C ALA A 140 -3.20 16.66 10.18
N ILE A 141 -4.50 16.69 10.51
CA ILE A 141 -5.56 16.08 9.72
C ILE A 141 -5.60 16.66 8.31
N ALA A 142 -5.48 17.98 8.15
CA ALA A 142 -5.42 18.61 6.83
C ALA A 142 -4.24 18.08 6.00
N ALA A 143 -3.04 18.01 6.59
CA ALA A 143 -1.85 17.51 5.89
C ALA A 143 -1.94 16.01 5.53
N TRP A 144 -2.53 15.19 6.39
CA TRP A 144 -2.79 13.78 6.08
C TRP A 144 -3.87 13.60 5.01
N LEU A 145 -4.89 14.44 4.97
CA LEU A 145 -5.90 14.45 3.90
C LEU A 145 -5.29 14.85 2.55
N ASP A 146 -4.38 15.82 2.53
CA ASP A 146 -3.62 16.19 1.32
C ASP A 146 -2.75 15.03 0.85
N LEU A 147 -2.06 14.34 1.78
CA LEU A 147 -1.30 13.13 1.48
C LEU A 147 -2.21 12.02 0.92
N LEU A 148 -3.41 11.85 1.47
CA LEU A 148 -4.39 10.87 0.99
C LEU A 148 -4.89 11.21 -0.42
N ALA A 149 -5.13 12.49 -0.71
CA ALA A 149 -5.56 12.97 -2.03
C ALA A 149 -4.48 12.80 -3.11
N ASP A 150 -3.21 12.91 -2.74
CA ASP A 150 -2.08 12.69 -3.66
C ASP A 150 -1.69 11.20 -3.78
N SER A 151 -2.11 10.36 -2.84
CA SER A 151 -1.78 8.93 -2.83
C SER A 151 -2.53 8.17 -3.93
N PRO A 152 -1.86 7.28 -4.69
CA PRO A 152 -2.52 6.39 -5.64
C PRO A 152 -3.63 5.58 -4.98
N GLN A 153 -4.70 5.30 -5.73
CA GLN A 153 -5.78 4.43 -5.25
C GLN A 153 -5.24 3.02 -4.96
N GLY A 154 -5.52 2.50 -3.76
CA GLY A 154 -5.07 1.17 -3.35
C GLY A 154 -3.61 1.13 -2.91
N ALA A 155 -2.99 2.27 -2.62
CA ALA A 155 -1.66 2.30 -2.03
C ALA A 155 -1.63 1.47 -0.74
N PRO A 156 -0.57 0.67 -0.48
CA PRO A 156 -0.52 -0.22 0.68
C PRO A 156 -0.75 0.47 2.04
N TRP A 157 -0.40 1.75 2.15
CA TRP A 157 -0.54 2.57 3.35
C TRP A 157 -1.89 3.27 3.50
N GLU A 158 -2.76 3.24 2.48
CA GLU A 158 -4.00 4.02 2.45
C GLU A 158 -4.89 3.74 3.67
N ALA A 159 -5.09 2.45 3.98
CA ALA A 159 -5.96 2.04 5.07
C ALA A 159 -5.45 2.51 6.44
N ASP A 160 -4.13 2.51 6.64
CA ASP A 160 -3.53 2.95 7.89
C ASP A 160 -3.57 4.48 8.02
N LEU A 161 -3.33 5.21 6.92
CA LEU A 161 -3.46 6.67 6.88
C LEU A 161 -4.89 7.13 7.22
N VAL A 162 -5.90 6.51 6.61
CA VAL A 162 -7.32 6.78 6.91
C VAL A 162 -7.62 6.51 8.39
N ARG A 163 -7.15 5.38 8.93
CA ARG A 163 -7.33 5.04 10.34
C ARG A 163 -6.70 6.08 11.27
N THR A 164 -5.50 6.58 10.95
CA THR A 164 -4.86 7.65 11.71
C THR A 164 -5.71 8.92 11.72
N ILE A 165 -6.22 9.35 10.55
CA ILE A 165 -7.10 10.52 10.45
C ILE A 165 -8.36 10.35 11.30
N GLU A 166 -9.00 9.19 11.23
CA GLU A 166 -10.21 8.86 12.01
C GLU A 166 -9.92 8.85 13.52
N GLN A 167 -8.82 8.24 13.96
CA GLN A 167 -8.44 8.18 15.38
C GLN A 167 -8.18 9.57 15.96
N VAL A 168 -7.37 10.39 15.27
CA VAL A 168 -7.08 11.76 15.73
C VAL A 168 -8.33 12.61 15.69
N GLY A 169 -9.18 12.46 14.67
CA GLY A 169 -10.48 13.12 14.59
C GLY A 169 -11.38 12.76 15.77
N GLN A 170 -11.51 11.47 16.08
CA GLN A 170 -12.30 10.98 17.22
C GLN A 170 -11.77 11.50 18.56
N MET A 171 -10.46 11.41 18.80
CA MET A 171 -9.83 11.84 20.06
C MET A 171 -10.00 13.34 20.32
N ASN A 172 -10.08 14.14 19.25
CA ASN A 172 -10.14 15.60 19.33
C ASN A 172 -11.51 16.18 18.94
N SER A 173 -12.52 15.33 18.74
CA SER A 173 -13.89 15.73 18.34
C SER A 173 -13.94 16.54 17.03
N ILE A 174 -13.11 16.17 16.05
CA ILE A 174 -13.06 16.76 14.70
C ILE A 174 -13.79 15.82 13.72
N ASP A 175 -14.78 16.34 12.99
CA ASP A 175 -15.46 15.56 11.94
C ASP A 175 -14.56 15.43 10.69
N VAL A 176 -14.24 14.18 10.35
CA VAL A 176 -13.33 13.85 9.24
C VAL A 176 -13.99 13.02 8.15
N ALA A 177 -15.18 12.46 8.37
CA ALA A 177 -15.77 11.48 7.45
C ALA A 177 -16.03 12.08 6.05
N GLY A 178 -16.65 13.25 6.00
CA GLY A 178 -16.87 13.97 4.74
C GLY A 178 -15.59 14.43 4.05
N ARG A 179 -14.55 14.74 4.84
CA ARG A 179 -13.25 15.22 4.35
C ARG A 179 -12.42 14.09 3.74
N ILE A 180 -12.42 12.91 4.37
CA ILE A 180 -11.81 11.70 3.83
C ILE A 180 -12.46 11.33 2.49
N ALA A 181 -13.80 11.31 2.45
CA ALA A 181 -14.54 11.01 1.21
C ALA A 181 -14.20 12.00 0.08
N ALA A 182 -14.10 13.30 0.40
CA ALA A 182 -13.70 14.32 -0.57
C ALA A 182 -12.26 14.14 -1.05
N ALA A 183 -11.31 13.87 -0.15
CA ALA A 183 -9.92 13.62 -0.50
C ALA A 183 -9.79 12.40 -1.43
N GLN A 184 -10.50 11.31 -1.12
CA GLN A 184 -10.48 10.10 -1.93
C GLN A 184 -11.16 10.27 -3.29
N GLY A 185 -12.22 11.08 -3.37
CA GLY A 185 -12.96 11.35 -4.61
C GLY A 185 -12.21 12.23 -5.61
N ASN A 186 -11.25 13.04 -5.14
CA ASN A 186 -10.44 13.92 -5.98
C ASN A 186 -9.15 13.26 -6.51
N ARG A 187 -8.94 11.97 -6.24
CA ARG A 187 -7.73 11.25 -6.64
C ARG A 187 -7.63 11.07 -8.15
N LYS A 188 -6.41 11.16 -8.68
CA LYS A 188 -6.13 10.76 -10.06
C LYS A 188 -6.42 9.25 -10.20
N PRO A 189 -7.15 8.83 -11.25
CA PRO A 189 -7.36 7.40 -11.51
C PRO A 189 -6.02 6.70 -11.64
N ALA A 190 -5.95 5.43 -11.19
CA ALA A 190 -4.72 4.66 -11.14
C ALA A 190 -3.92 4.76 -12.45
N LEU A 191 -2.67 5.21 -12.36
CA LEU A 191 -1.70 5.01 -13.44
C LEU A 191 -1.49 3.50 -13.55
N LEU A 192 -2.13 2.89 -14.54
CA LEU A 192 -1.73 1.57 -15.02
C LEU A 192 -0.27 1.68 -15.45
N ALA A 193 0.65 1.09 -14.69
CA ALA A 193 2.04 0.99 -15.12
C ALA A 193 2.08 0.30 -16.49
N PRO A 194 2.78 0.86 -17.51
CA PRO A 194 2.96 0.17 -18.77
C PRO A 194 3.71 -1.14 -18.48
N GLY A 195 3.00 -2.27 -18.61
CA GLY A 195 3.49 -3.61 -18.24
C GLY A 195 2.51 -4.41 -17.38
N SER A 196 1.56 -3.75 -16.71
CA SER A 196 0.38 -4.43 -16.18
C SER A 196 -0.63 -4.59 -17.31
N GLY A 197 -0.78 -5.80 -17.83
CA GLY A 197 -1.63 -6.12 -18.97
C GLY A 197 -3.06 -5.59 -18.79
N SER A 198 -3.31 -4.41 -19.35
CA SER A 198 -4.63 -3.90 -19.66
C SER A 198 -4.68 -3.71 -21.16
N ILE A 199 -5.26 -4.69 -21.85
CA ILE A 199 -5.94 -4.40 -23.11
C ILE A 199 -7.29 -3.75 -22.76
N ALA A 200 -7.25 -2.47 -22.42
CA ALA A 200 -8.36 -1.56 -22.71
C ALA A 200 -7.94 -0.85 -24.01
N GLY A 201 -8.31 -1.37 -25.17
CA GLY A 201 -9.70 -1.37 -25.60
C GLY A 201 -9.90 -0.10 -26.41
N ALA A 202 -9.41 -0.13 -27.65
CA ALA A 202 -9.78 0.83 -28.66
C ALA A 202 -11.29 0.70 -28.90
N ALA A 203 -12.07 1.65 -28.36
CA ALA A 203 -13.36 2.17 -28.84
C ALA A 203 -14.19 2.70 -27.66
N ALA A 204 -14.16 4.00 -27.40
CA ALA A 204 -15.25 4.69 -26.73
C ALA A 204 -15.33 6.14 -27.25
N SER A 205 -16.51 6.49 -27.75
CA SER A 205 -16.85 7.72 -28.46
C SER A 205 -16.72 9.00 -27.60
N PRO A 206 -16.65 10.21 -28.21
CA PRO A 206 -16.26 11.46 -27.53
C PRO A 206 -17.25 12.10 -26.52
N ASP A 207 -18.37 11.45 -26.14
CA ASP A 207 -19.50 12.15 -25.50
C ASP A 207 -19.95 11.64 -24.11
N VAL A 208 -19.07 10.99 -23.34
CA VAL A 208 -19.41 10.66 -21.94
C VAL A 208 -18.92 11.77 -21.00
N ARG A 209 -19.80 12.75 -20.74
CA ARG A 209 -19.72 13.59 -19.54
C ARG A 209 -19.76 12.67 -18.31
N GLY A 210 -18.81 12.84 -17.39
CA GLY A 210 -18.75 12.07 -16.14
C GLY A 210 -20.01 12.25 -15.28
N PRO A 211 -20.28 11.32 -14.34
CA PRO A 211 -21.49 11.36 -13.51
C PRO A 211 -21.61 12.69 -12.78
N SER A 212 -22.78 13.29 -12.83
CA SER A 212 -23.06 14.56 -12.17
C SER A 212 -23.11 14.38 -10.65
N ALA A 213 -23.00 15.47 -9.90
CA ALA A 213 -23.16 15.44 -8.44
C ALA A 213 -24.53 14.86 -8.00
N ALA A 214 -25.55 14.93 -8.86
CA ALA A 214 -26.84 14.30 -8.63
C ALA A 214 -26.78 12.77 -8.76
N ASP A 215 -25.94 12.25 -9.65
CA ASP A 215 -25.74 10.80 -9.84
C ASP A 215 -24.96 10.18 -8.66
N VAL A 216 -24.02 10.94 -8.08
CA VAL A 216 -23.29 10.55 -6.88
C VAL A 216 -24.19 10.59 -5.63
N ALA A 217 -25.04 11.60 -5.50
CA ALA A 217 -26.04 11.67 -4.42
C ALA A 217 -27.09 10.54 -4.52
N ALA A 218 -27.47 10.14 -5.74
CA ALA A 218 -28.36 9.01 -5.97
C ALA A 218 -27.72 7.66 -5.58
N ALA A 219 -26.41 7.49 -5.79
CA ALA A 219 -25.68 6.28 -5.38
C ALA A 219 -25.63 6.13 -3.83
N GLY A 220 -25.52 7.24 -3.10
CA GLY A 220 -25.58 7.26 -1.63
C GLY A 220 -26.96 6.93 -1.03
N ALA A 221 -28.02 6.97 -1.85
CA ALA A 221 -29.39 6.64 -1.46
C ALA A 221 -29.80 5.20 -1.81
N MET A 222 -28.92 4.41 -2.44
CA MET A 222 -29.23 3.04 -2.84
C MET A 222 -29.46 2.16 -1.62
N LYS A 223 -30.56 1.41 -1.64
CA LYS A 223 -30.86 0.44 -0.58
C LYS A 223 -29.80 -0.68 -0.61
N PRO A 224 -29.40 -1.26 0.53
CA PRO A 224 -28.44 -2.36 0.57
C PRO A 224 -28.80 -3.55 -0.34
N SER A 225 -30.10 -3.76 -0.61
CA SER A 225 -30.58 -4.78 -1.55
C SER A 225 -30.26 -4.46 -3.02
N GLU A 226 -30.26 -3.20 -3.41
CA GLU A 226 -30.01 -2.74 -4.78
C GLU A 226 -28.51 -2.73 -5.09
N GLN A 227 -27.68 -2.33 -4.12
CA GLN A 227 -26.22 -2.46 -4.20
C GLN A 227 -25.80 -3.94 -4.35
N ARG A 228 -26.46 -4.84 -3.63
CA ARG A 228 -26.22 -6.28 -3.73
C ARG A 228 -26.58 -6.82 -5.12
N GLN A 229 -27.73 -6.44 -5.68
CA GLN A 229 -28.14 -6.87 -7.04
C GLN A 229 -27.16 -6.38 -8.11
N MET A 230 -26.66 -5.15 -7.98
CA MET A 230 -25.65 -4.63 -8.90
C MET A 230 -24.34 -5.40 -8.79
N ALA A 231 -23.87 -5.68 -7.58
CA ALA A 231 -22.67 -6.48 -7.34
C ALA A 231 -22.80 -7.91 -7.88
N GLU A 232 -23.95 -8.56 -7.66
CA GLU A 232 -24.26 -9.88 -8.21
C GLU A 232 -24.19 -9.90 -9.75
N GLY A 233 -24.70 -8.86 -10.40
CA GLY A 233 -24.64 -8.72 -11.86
C GLY A 233 -23.20 -8.60 -12.39
N MET A 234 -22.36 -7.80 -11.73
CA MET A 234 -20.95 -7.65 -12.10
C MET A 234 -20.18 -8.98 -11.93
N VAL A 235 -20.44 -9.70 -10.84
CA VAL A 235 -19.81 -11.01 -10.59
C VAL A 235 -20.26 -12.07 -11.60
N ALA A 236 -21.53 -12.06 -12.01
CA ALA A 236 -22.04 -12.96 -13.03
C ALA A 236 -21.39 -12.70 -14.42
N GLN A 237 -21.15 -11.43 -14.76
CA GLN A 237 -20.43 -11.09 -16.00
C GLN A 237 -18.96 -11.54 -15.96
N LEU A 238 -18.30 -11.36 -14.81
CA LEU A 238 -16.93 -11.86 -14.61
C LEU A 238 -16.86 -13.38 -14.80
N GLU A 239 -17.79 -14.11 -14.19
CA GLU A 239 -17.87 -15.57 -14.34
C GLU A 239 -18.08 -16.01 -15.79
N ALA A 240 -18.99 -15.34 -16.53
CA ALA A 240 -19.22 -15.63 -17.94
C ALA A 240 -17.98 -15.37 -18.81
N ARG A 241 -17.20 -14.32 -18.50
CA ARG A 241 -15.93 -14.03 -19.19
C ARG A 241 -14.89 -15.12 -18.93
N LEU A 242 -14.78 -15.58 -17.69
CA LEU A 242 -13.79 -16.61 -17.32
C LEU A 242 -14.08 -17.99 -17.93
N GLN A 243 -15.33 -18.27 -18.29
CA GLN A 243 -15.65 -19.45 -19.11
C GLN A 243 -15.08 -19.34 -20.53
N GLN A 244 -14.93 -18.12 -21.06
CA GLN A 244 -14.34 -17.86 -22.38
C GLN A 244 -12.81 -17.73 -22.31
N GLU A 245 -12.29 -17.24 -21.17
CA GLU A 245 -10.86 -17.09 -20.89
C GLU A 245 -10.42 -17.98 -19.71
N PRO A 246 -10.48 -19.32 -19.84
CA PRO A 246 -10.29 -20.24 -18.73
C PRO A 246 -8.87 -20.19 -18.14
N LYS A 247 -7.88 -19.67 -18.86
CA LYS A 247 -6.49 -19.55 -18.41
C LYS A 247 -6.21 -18.33 -17.53
N ASN A 248 -7.18 -17.45 -17.33
CA ASN A 248 -7.02 -16.24 -16.54
C ASN A 248 -7.10 -16.56 -15.03
N LEU A 249 -5.96 -16.93 -14.44
CA LEU A 249 -5.84 -17.31 -13.03
C LEU A 249 -6.27 -16.18 -12.08
N ASP A 250 -5.83 -14.95 -12.34
CA ASP A 250 -6.14 -13.80 -11.50
C ASP A 250 -7.65 -13.48 -11.50
N GLY A 251 -8.29 -13.63 -12.65
CA GLY A 251 -9.73 -13.49 -12.78
C GLY A 251 -10.50 -14.56 -12.00
N TRP A 252 -10.04 -15.81 -12.01
CA TRP A 252 -10.64 -16.87 -11.18
C TRP A 252 -10.49 -16.58 -9.69
N VAL A 253 -9.34 -16.09 -9.24
CA VAL A 253 -9.10 -15.70 -7.84
C VAL A 253 -9.99 -14.52 -7.44
N MET A 254 -10.13 -13.53 -8.32
CA MET A 254 -11.03 -12.40 -8.13
C MET A 254 -12.49 -12.86 -7.99
N LEU A 255 -12.94 -13.77 -8.85
CA LEU A 255 -14.29 -14.34 -8.78
C LEU A 255 -14.55 -15.04 -7.43
N ILE A 256 -13.61 -15.87 -6.97
CA ILE A 256 -13.70 -16.57 -5.68
C ILE A 256 -13.80 -15.56 -4.53
N ARG A 257 -12.96 -14.52 -4.53
CA ARG A 257 -12.97 -13.45 -3.51
C ARG A 257 -14.30 -12.69 -3.51
N SER A 258 -14.78 -12.26 -4.68
CA SER A 258 -16.04 -11.52 -4.80
C SER A 258 -17.24 -12.34 -4.31
N ARG A 259 -17.29 -13.64 -4.59
CA ARG A 259 -18.33 -14.55 -4.07
C ARG A 259 -18.26 -14.69 -2.54
N MET A 260 -17.06 -14.71 -1.95
CA MET A 260 -16.90 -14.72 -0.49
C MET A 260 -17.39 -13.43 0.17
N THR A 261 -17.09 -12.27 -0.42
CA THR A 261 -17.61 -10.97 0.05
C THR A 261 -19.13 -10.88 -0.02
N LEU A 262 -19.75 -11.51 -1.02
CA LEU A 262 -21.20 -11.59 -1.16
C LEU A 262 -21.87 -12.63 -0.24
N GLY A 263 -21.09 -13.38 0.56
CA GLY A 263 -21.61 -14.41 1.44
C GLY A 263 -22.08 -15.67 0.71
N GLU A 264 -21.47 -15.98 -0.45
CA GLU A 264 -21.84 -17.10 -1.31
C GLU A 264 -20.76 -18.20 -1.36
N PRO A 265 -20.41 -18.85 -0.22
CA PRO A 265 -19.28 -19.77 -0.14
C PRO A 265 -19.42 -21.00 -1.06
N ALA A 266 -20.64 -21.48 -1.28
CA ALA A 266 -20.90 -22.59 -2.20
C ALA A 266 -20.53 -22.24 -3.65
N LYS A 267 -20.82 -20.99 -4.07
CA LYS A 267 -20.46 -20.50 -5.41
C LYS A 267 -18.97 -20.23 -5.52
N ALA A 268 -18.33 -19.73 -4.44
CA ALA A 268 -16.88 -19.57 -4.38
C ALA A 268 -16.15 -20.90 -4.56
N LYS A 269 -16.64 -21.97 -3.91
CA LYS A 269 -16.13 -23.33 -4.08
C LYS A 269 -16.30 -23.86 -5.51
N ALA A 270 -17.48 -23.68 -6.11
CA ALA A 270 -17.73 -24.07 -7.49
C ALA A 270 -16.80 -23.33 -8.48
N ALA A 271 -16.54 -22.04 -8.24
CA ALA A 271 -15.59 -21.25 -9.02
C ALA A 271 -14.15 -21.78 -8.88
N LEU A 272 -13.73 -22.20 -7.68
CA LEU A 272 -12.43 -22.85 -7.46
C LEU A 272 -12.32 -24.18 -8.22
N GLU A 273 -13.35 -25.02 -8.18
CA GLU A 273 -13.37 -26.29 -8.90
C GLU A 273 -13.27 -26.08 -10.42
N ALA A 274 -14.00 -25.10 -10.96
CA ALA A 274 -13.92 -24.71 -12.35
C ALA A 274 -12.52 -24.18 -12.73
N ALA A 275 -11.94 -23.31 -11.90
CA ALA A 275 -10.61 -22.76 -12.10
C ALA A 275 -9.52 -23.84 -12.11
N VAL A 276 -9.59 -24.79 -11.18
CA VAL A 276 -8.65 -25.92 -11.08
C VAL A 276 -8.80 -26.87 -12.27
N LYS A 277 -10.02 -27.15 -12.70
CA LYS A 277 -10.29 -27.99 -13.88
C LYS A 277 -9.76 -27.33 -15.16
N ALA A 278 -9.92 -26.02 -15.28
CA ALA A 278 -9.38 -25.24 -16.40
C ALA A 278 -7.85 -25.11 -16.37
N ASN A 279 -7.24 -25.13 -15.17
CA ASN A 279 -5.82 -24.87 -14.95
C ASN A 279 -5.16 -25.93 -14.06
N PRO A 280 -5.00 -27.17 -14.54
CA PRO A 280 -4.46 -28.26 -13.73
C PRO A 280 -3.03 -28.02 -13.25
N GLY A 281 -2.21 -27.29 -14.01
CA GLY A 281 -0.83 -26.93 -13.64
C GLY A 281 -0.74 -25.93 -12.48
N SER A 282 -1.79 -25.13 -12.24
CA SER A 282 -1.85 -24.12 -11.17
C SER A 282 -2.79 -24.54 -10.04
N ALA A 283 -3.20 -25.80 -10.02
CA ALA A 283 -4.22 -26.31 -9.11
C ALA A 283 -3.83 -26.23 -7.62
N ALA A 284 -2.53 -26.38 -7.31
CA ALA A 284 -2.03 -26.24 -5.94
C ALA A 284 -2.10 -24.77 -5.48
N GLN A 285 -1.64 -23.85 -6.33
CA GLN A 285 -1.66 -22.40 -6.08
C GLN A 285 -3.10 -21.88 -5.91
N LEU A 286 -4.02 -22.28 -6.81
CA LEU A 286 -5.42 -21.88 -6.74
C LEU A 286 -6.09 -22.35 -5.44
N ARG A 287 -5.84 -23.60 -5.03
CA ARG A 287 -6.37 -24.13 -3.75
C ARG A 287 -5.77 -23.45 -2.53
N GLN A 288 -4.48 -23.13 -2.56
CA GLN A 288 -3.82 -22.41 -1.47
C GLN A 288 -4.41 -21.01 -1.29
N GLN A 289 -4.54 -20.26 -2.39
CA GLN A 289 -5.11 -18.91 -2.37
C GLN A 289 -6.58 -18.92 -1.96
N ALA A 290 -7.37 -19.89 -2.42
CA ALA A 290 -8.76 -20.04 -2.01
C ALA A 290 -8.90 -20.47 -0.53
N GLY A 291 -8.00 -21.32 -0.04
CA GLY A 291 -7.92 -21.73 1.36
C GLY A 291 -7.67 -20.54 2.30
N ALA A 292 -6.81 -19.60 1.90
CA ALA A 292 -6.58 -18.35 2.64
C ALA A 292 -7.85 -17.46 2.74
N MET A 293 -8.82 -17.67 1.84
CA MET A 293 -10.13 -16.99 1.83
C MET A 293 -11.23 -17.83 2.51
N GLY A 294 -10.89 -18.96 3.14
CA GLY A 294 -11.85 -19.84 3.81
C GLY A 294 -12.64 -20.76 2.87
N VAL A 295 -12.17 -20.95 1.64
CA VAL A 295 -12.80 -21.83 0.63
C VAL A 295 -11.97 -23.11 0.50
N SER A 296 -12.59 -24.26 0.75
CA SER A 296 -11.96 -25.59 0.71
C SER A 296 -12.66 -26.60 -0.20
#